data_AF-A0A3D5X945-F1
#
_entry.id   AF-A0A3D5X945-F1
#
_cell.length_a   1.000
_cell.length_b   1.000
_cell.length_c   1.000
_cell.angle_alpha   90.00
_cell.angle_beta   90.00
_cell.angle_gamma   90.00
#
_symmetry.space_group_name_H-M   'P 1'
#
loop_
_entity.id
_entity.type
_entity.pdbx_description
1 polymer ?
#
loop_
_entity_poly.entity_id
_entity_poly.type
_entity_poly.pdbx_seq_one_letter_code
_entity_poly.pdbx_strand_id
1 'polypeptide(L)' 'MIIDGYGEHPWNEENWTQLTIPVFEADTANFEIEFEREKKTFTQKSWIKNSGFASEYRFELRKRKWYLVYALEQNL' A
#
# COMPACT_ATOMS: atom_id res chain seq x y z
N MET A 1 -9.18 3.27 -3.79
CA MET A 1 -8.93 3.05 -5.23
C MET A 1 -7.67 2.22 -5.34
N ILE A 2 -7.73 1.11 -6.08
CA ILE A 2 -6.57 0.31 -6.48
C ILE A 2 -6.08 0.84 -7.82
N ILE A 3 -4.77 0.88 -8.00
CA ILE A 3 -4.14 1.04 -9.31
C ILE A 3 -3.28 -0.20 -9.57
N ASP A 4 -3.48 -0.85 -10.71
CA ASP A 4 -2.72 -2.01 -11.16
C ASP A 4 -2.37 -1.90 -12.67
N GLY A 5 -1.84 -2.97 -13.26
CA GLY A 5 -1.50 -3.02 -14.69
C GLY A 5 -2.67 -2.88 -15.66
N TYR A 6 -3.91 -2.93 -15.17
CA TYR A 6 -5.15 -2.80 -15.95
C TYR A 6 -5.87 -1.46 -15.70
N GLY A 7 -5.36 -0.60 -14.81
CA GLY A 7 -5.87 0.76 -14.58
C GLY A 7 -6.38 1.02 -13.16
N GLU A 8 -7.24 2.03 -13.02
CA GLU A 8 -7.82 2.45 -11.73
C GLU A 8 -9.16 1.75 -11.47
N HIS A 9 -9.28 1.09 -10.30
CA HIS A 9 -10.49 0.35 -9.92
C HIS A 9 -10.95 0.69 -8.50
N PRO A 10 -12.28 0.71 -8.22
CA PRO A 10 -12.78 0.78 -6.85
C PRO A 10 -12.50 -0.53 -6.10
N TRP A 11 -12.35 -0.44 -4.77
CA TRP A 11 -12.25 -1.63 -3.92
C TRP A 11 -13.58 -2.38 -3.86
N ASN A 12 -13.51 -3.70 -3.93
CA ASN A 12 -14.60 -4.62 -3.63
C ASN A 12 -14.04 -5.82 -2.83
N GLU A 13 -14.91 -6.71 -2.37
CA GLU A 13 -14.50 -7.87 -1.56
C GLU A 13 -13.62 -8.86 -2.36
N GLU A 14 -13.72 -8.86 -3.69
CA GLU A 14 -13.00 -9.77 -4.57
C GLU A 14 -11.57 -9.30 -4.88
N ASN A 15 -11.33 -7.98 -4.87
CA ASN A 15 -10.03 -7.37 -5.15
C ASN A 15 -9.28 -6.88 -3.91
N TRP A 16 -9.84 -7.10 -2.71
CA TRP A 16 -9.22 -6.78 -1.43
C TRP A 16 -8.72 -8.05 -0.73
N THR A 17 -7.55 -8.53 -1.13
CA THR A 17 -6.95 -9.72 -0.51
C THR A 17 -6.54 -9.43 0.92
N GLN A 18 -7.16 -10.13 1.88
CA GLN A 18 -6.77 -10.04 3.29
C GLN A 18 -5.58 -10.96 3.57
N LEU A 19 -4.48 -10.35 4.01
CA LEU A 19 -3.34 -11.09 4.55
C LEU A 19 -3.69 -11.62 5.94
N THR A 20 -3.47 -12.90 6.17
CA THR A 20 -3.70 -13.57 7.46
C THR A 20 -2.45 -13.63 8.33
N ILE A 21 -1.29 -13.25 7.78
CA ILE A 21 -0.03 -13.22 8.53
C ILE A 21 -0.05 -12.09 9.57
N PRO A 22 0.46 -12.31 10.79
CA PRO A 22 0.67 -11.23 11.73
C PRO A 22 1.68 -10.21 11.19
N VAL A 23 1.41 -8.92 11.40
CA VAL A 23 2.27 -7.84 10.87
C VAL A 23 3.72 -7.96 11.35
N PHE A 24 3.94 -8.45 12.57
CA PHE A 24 5.29 -8.61 13.15
C PHE A 24 6.06 -9.84 12.64
N GLU A 25 5.39 -10.74 11.90
CA GLU A 25 6.03 -11.89 11.25
C GLU A 25 6.36 -11.63 9.77
N ALA A 26 5.97 -10.47 9.23
CA ALA A 26 6.28 -10.12 7.86
C ALA A 26 7.81 -9.97 7.69
N ASP A 27 8.39 -10.73 6.76
CA ASP A 27 9.80 -10.58 6.38
C ASP A 27 9.96 -9.35 5.48
N THR A 28 10.60 -8.32 6.02
CA THR A 28 10.88 -7.07 5.31
C THR A 28 12.34 -6.93 4.87
N ALA A 29 13.17 -7.99 4.99
CA ALA A 29 14.62 -7.88 4.83
C ALA A 29 15.07 -7.37 3.45
N ASN A 30 14.27 -7.62 2.41
CA ASN A 30 14.58 -7.26 1.03
C ASN A 30 13.84 -6.01 0.53
N PHE A 31 13.01 -5.40 1.37
CA PHE A 31 12.21 -4.24 1.00
C PHE A 31 12.96 -2.96 1.36
N GLU A 32 13.07 -2.08 0.38
CA GLU A 32 13.34 -0.66 0.60
C GLU A 32 12.02 0.03 0.95
N ILE A 33 12.06 1.00 1.87
CA ILE A 33 10.87 1.70 2.34
C ILE A 33 11.14 3.20 2.38
N GLU A 34 10.21 3.98 1.85
CA GLU A 34 10.15 5.43 2.00
C GLU A 34 8.77 5.83 2.51
N PHE A 35 8.69 6.85 3.36
CA PHE A 35 7.40 7.38 3.78
C PHE A 35 7.43 8.90 3.93
N GLU A 36 6.27 9.50 3.68
CA GLU A 36 5.99 10.90 3.90
C GLU A 36 4.79 11.02 4.83
N ARG A 37 4.90 11.90 5.84
CA ARG A 37 3.83 12.13 6.82
C ARG A 37 3.54 13.61 6.95
N GLU A 38 2.26 13.94 6.81
CA GLU A 38 1.74 15.27 7.12
C GLU A 38 0.70 15.23 8.25
N LYS A 39 0.03 16.35 8.51
CA LYS A 39 -0.97 16.48 9.58
C LYS A 39 -2.16 15.53 9.42
N LYS A 40 -2.56 15.23 8.18
CA LYS A 40 -3.77 14.44 7.86
C LYS A 40 -3.53 13.36 6.82
N THR A 41 -2.30 13.21 6.34
CA THR A 41 -1.94 12.26 5.29
C THR A 41 -0.71 11.47 5.74
N PHE A 42 -0.64 10.23 5.29
CA PHE A 42 0.53 9.38 5.43
C PHE A 42 0.65 8.56 4.14
N THR A 43 1.79 8.66 3.48
CA THR A 43 2.08 7.92 2.25
C THR A 43 3.30 7.05 2.52
N GLN A 44 3.22 5.77 2.16
CA GLN A 44 4.33 4.82 2.25
C GLN A 44 4.55 4.17 0.89
N LYS A 45 5.81 4.08 0.48
CA LYS A 45 6.27 3.34 -0.69
C LYS A 45 7.19 2.23 -0.23
N SER A 46 7.06 1.06 -0.86
CA SER A 46 7.97 -0.07 -0.64
C SER A 46 8.27 -0.78 -1.95
N TRP A 47 9.51 -1.18 -2.16
CA TRP A 47 9.92 -1.86 -3.39
C TRP A 47 11.10 -2.81 -3.11
N ILE A 48 11.28 -3.80 -3.99
CA ILE A 48 12.46 -4.66 -3.98
C ILE A 48 13.34 -4.24 -5.15
N LYS A 49 14.60 -3.87 -4.89
CA LYS A 49 15.54 -3.44 -5.93
C LYS A 49 15.65 -4.49 -7.06
N ASN A 50 15.56 -4.03 -8.30
CA ASN A 50 15.68 -4.86 -9.52
C ASN A 50 14.66 -6.00 -9.66
N SER A 51 13.54 -5.96 -8.93
CA SER A 51 12.52 -7.02 -8.98
C SER A 51 11.34 -6.73 -9.90
N GLY A 52 11.14 -5.46 -10.30
CA GLY A 52 9.90 -5.01 -10.94
C GLY A 52 8.73 -4.79 -9.96
N PHE A 53 8.88 -5.18 -8.69
CA PHE A 53 7.88 -5.01 -7.65
C PHE A 53 7.99 -3.65 -6.95
N ALA A 54 6.86 -2.95 -6.84
CA ALA A 54 6.69 -1.79 -5.99
C ALA A 54 5.23 -1.68 -5.49
N SER A 55 5.05 -1.12 -4.30
CA SER A 55 3.73 -0.81 -3.75
C SER A 55 3.72 0.58 -3.12
N GLU A 56 2.60 1.29 -3.25
CA GLU A 56 2.39 2.60 -2.62
C GLU A 56 1.01 2.65 -1.97
N TYR A 57 0.97 3.04 -0.70
CA TYR A 57 -0.27 3.19 0.07
C TYR A 57 -0.38 4.60 0.62
N ARG A 58 -1.56 5.22 0.51
CA ARG A 58 -1.86 6.52 1.13
C ARG A 58 -3.05 6.41 2.06
N PHE A 59 -2.88 6.97 3.24
CA PHE A 59 -3.89 7.07 4.28
C PHE A 59 -4.29 8.51 4.54
N GLU A 60 -5.55 8.72 4.87
CA GLU A 60 -6.09 10.02 5.28
C GLU A 60 -6.75 9.96 6.66
N LEU A 61 -6.47 10.95 7.49
CA LEU A 61 -7.08 11.13 8.80
C LEU A 61 -8.43 11.84 8.66
N ARG A 62 -9.53 11.11 8.88
CA ARG A 62 -10.90 11.64 8.86
C ARG A 62 -11.57 11.41 10.21
N LYS A 63 -12.05 12.49 10.85
CA LYS A 63 -12.75 12.43 12.16
C LYS A 63 -12.03 11.58 13.22
N ARG A 64 -10.69 11.61 13.25
CA ARG A 64 -9.78 10.84 14.15
C ARG A 64 -9.51 9.38 13.79
N LYS A 65 -9.91 8.91 12.60
CA LYS A 65 -9.56 7.57 12.10
C LYS A 65 -8.77 7.70 10.80
N TRP A 66 -7.77 6.84 10.62
CA TRP A 66 -7.04 6.71 9.37
C TRP A 66 -7.78 5.77 8.43
N TYR A 67 -7.91 6.19 7.18
CA TYR A 67 -8.53 5.41 6.12
C TYR A 67 -7.53 5.27 4.99
N LEU A 68 -7.36 4.05 4.48
CA LEU A 68 -6.67 3.85 3.22
C LEU A 68 -7.51 4.48 2.10
N VAL A 69 -6.91 5.40 1.34
CA VAL A 69 -7.59 6.12 0.24
C VAL A 69 -6.98 5.81 -1.13
N TYR A 70 -5.76 5.26 -1.14
CA TYR A 70 -5.03 4.88 -2.34
C TYR A 70 -4.18 3.64 -2.05
N ALA A 71 -4.19 2.69 -2.98
CA ALA A 71 -3.31 1.53 -3.02
C ALA A 71 -2.83 1.32 -4.46
N LEU A 72 -1.52 1.28 -4.66
CA LEU A 72 -0.88 0.86 -5.90
C LEU A 72 -0.10 -0.40 -5.61
N GLU A 73 -0.31 -1.41 -6.44
CA GLU A 73 0.48 -2.63 -6.46
C GLU A 73 0.99 -2.83 -7.88
N GLN A 74 2.28 -2.65 -8.05
CA GLN A 74 2.96 -2.79 -9.32
C GLN A 74 3.87 -4.01 -9.27
N ASN A 75 3.70 -4.89 -10.26
CA ASN A 75 4.58 -6.00 -10.52
C ASN A 75 4.78 -6.09 -12.04
N LEU A 76 6.00 -5.79 -12.51
CA LEU A 76 6.37 -5.72 -13.94
C LEU A 76 6.83 -7.07 -14.49
#